data_AF-A0ABD3SE22-F1
#
_entry.id   AF-A0ABD3SE22-F1
#
_cell.length_a   1.000
_cell.length_b   1.000
_cell.length_c   1.000
_cell.angle_alpha   90.00
_cell.angle_beta   90.00
_cell.angle_gamma   90.00
#
_symmetry.space_group_name_H-M   'P 1'
#
loop_
_entity.id
_entity.type
_entity.pdbx_description
1 polymer ?
#
loop_
_entity_poly.entity_id
_entity_poly.type
_entity_poly.pdbx_seq_one_letter_code
_entity_poly.pdbx_strand_id
1 'polypeptide(L)'
;MVDDTLKQRRGKKSVASTTSVPTPLEQMRSAQAKLIVSRDRTADLHAAWRGQLFRFSLLVVLVTMCQLQTSLSACKREIKEQKGTTVSGVEAIKILIGDSYCELMGVIISSSLAYFLALGLDTGLDLESWPYVLSTALAPICVGLFFNSRPVGCSGGEDLDMTDVNNKRHQFPAVILWHTVVTGAFWFMKKGMKECEENVKLCTQSIENFEKMNEKMAKKAKVKTAKKNE
;
A
#
# COMPACT_ATOMS: atom_id res chain seq x y z
N MET A 1 31.42 13.00 -35.78
CA MET A 1 32.23 14.19 -35.47
C MET A 1 32.51 14.16 -33.98
N VAL A 2 33.76 13.83 -33.68
CA VAL A 2 34.32 13.49 -32.39
C VAL A 2 35.34 14.58 -32.07
N ASP A 3 35.44 14.92 -30.78
CA ASP A 3 36.48 15.72 -30.13
C ASP A 3 36.71 17.17 -30.59
N ASP A 4 36.39 18.12 -29.71
CA ASP A 4 37.32 19.19 -29.33
C ASP A 4 36.67 20.11 -28.29
N THR A 5 37.03 19.94 -27.01
CA THR A 5 37.14 21.06 -26.03
C THR A 5 37.76 20.59 -24.72
N LEU A 6 39.07 20.33 -24.77
CA LEU A 6 39.93 20.15 -23.60
C LEU A 6 41.00 21.25 -23.61
N LYS A 7 40.72 22.42 -23.02
CA LYS A 7 41.75 23.37 -22.54
C LYS A 7 41.15 24.61 -21.84
N GLN A 8 41.03 24.55 -20.51
CA GLN A 8 41.49 25.63 -19.62
C GLN A 8 41.39 25.23 -18.14
N ARG A 9 42.41 24.51 -17.67
CA ARG A 9 42.82 24.53 -16.26
C ARG A 9 44.04 25.44 -16.16
N ARG A 10 43.91 26.61 -15.52
CA ARG A 10 45.01 27.26 -14.81
C ARG A 10 44.50 28.39 -13.90
N GLY A 11 44.63 28.13 -12.60
CA GLY A 11 44.99 29.14 -11.62
C GLY A 11 43.89 30.07 -11.11
N LYS A 12 42.96 29.55 -10.30
CA LYS A 12 42.34 30.38 -9.24
C LYS A 12 42.82 29.86 -7.89
N LYS A 13 43.66 30.68 -7.26
CA LYS A 13 44.22 30.55 -5.92
C LYS A 13 43.19 29.94 -4.97
N SER A 14 43.55 28.78 -4.41
CA SER A 14 42.95 28.21 -3.22
C SER A 14 42.99 29.27 -2.12
N VAL A 15 41.86 29.94 -1.90
CA VAL A 15 41.59 30.55 -0.60
C VAL A 15 41.38 29.35 0.31
N ALA A 16 42.31 29.16 1.25
CA ALA A 16 42.16 28.19 2.31
C ALA A 16 40.80 28.42 2.96
N SER A 17 39.83 27.58 2.62
CA SER A 17 38.63 27.41 3.42
C SER A 17 39.16 26.88 4.75
N THR A 18 39.27 27.76 5.74
CA THR A 18 39.21 27.36 7.14
C THR A 18 37.90 26.62 7.31
N THR A 19 37.92 25.31 7.08
CA THR A 19 36.84 24.41 7.40
C THR A 19 36.82 24.33 8.92
N SER A 20 36.22 25.33 9.55
CA SER A 20 35.91 25.31 10.97
C SER A 20 35.11 24.05 11.22
N VAL A 21 35.65 23.13 12.04
CA VAL A 21 34.97 21.90 12.41
C VAL A 21 33.57 22.29 12.92
N PRO A 22 32.49 21.84 12.25
CA PRO A 22 31.16 22.29 12.58
C PRO A 22 30.85 21.88 14.01
N THR A 23 30.31 22.82 14.78
CA THR A 23 29.97 22.59 16.17
C THR A 23 28.94 21.44 16.26
N PRO A 24 28.91 20.66 17.36
CA PRO A 24 27.92 19.60 17.52
C PRO A 24 26.48 20.09 17.29
N LEU A 25 26.17 21.33 17.68
CA LEU A 25 24.86 21.94 17.46
C LEU A 25 24.56 22.18 15.96
N GLU A 26 25.53 22.65 15.18
CA GLU A 26 25.38 22.82 13.73
C GLU A 26 25.21 21.48 13.01
N GLN A 27 25.93 20.45 13.44
CA GLN A 27 25.76 19.09 12.91
C GLN A 27 24.35 18.56 13.18
N MET A 28 23.80 18.80 14.38
CA MET A 28 22.43 18.40 14.72
C MET A 28 21.37 19.17 13.96
N ARG A 29 21.52 20.49 13.80
CA ARG A 29 20.61 21.29 12.96
C ARG A 29 20.65 20.86 11.50
N SER A 30 21.84 20.56 10.97
CA SER A 30 21.98 19.99 9.63
C SER A 30 21.32 18.62 9.49
N ALA A 31 21.47 17.75 10.51
CA ALA A 31 20.78 16.46 10.56
C ALA A 31 19.26 16.61 10.62
N GLN A 32 18.74 17.54 11.43
CA GLN A 32 17.32 17.85 11.51
C GLN A 32 16.76 18.32 10.16
N ALA A 33 17.46 19.23 9.48
CA ALA A 33 17.06 19.70 8.16
C ALA A 33 17.00 18.54 7.15
N LYS A 34 17.99 17.64 7.16
CA LYS A 34 17.98 16.43 6.31
C LYS A 34 16.82 15.49 6.66
N LEU A 35 16.50 15.34 7.94
CA LEU A 35 15.37 14.51 8.39
C LEU A 35 14.03 15.09 7.94
N ILE A 36 13.84 16.41 8.01
CA ILE A 36 12.63 17.08 7.51
C ILE A 36 12.48 16.87 6.00
N VAL A 37 13.54 17.11 5.22
CA VAL A 37 13.51 16.84 3.77
C VAL A 37 13.23 15.37 3.47
N SER A 38 13.81 14.45 4.24
CA SER A 38 13.56 13.02 4.08
C SER A 38 12.12 12.63 4.43
N ARG A 39 11.51 13.29 5.43
CA ARG A 39 10.11 13.09 5.81
C ARG A 39 9.19 13.52 4.69
N ASP A 40 9.41 14.72 4.16
CA ASP A 40 8.56 15.28 3.11
C ASP A 40 8.66 14.43 1.83
N ARG A 41 9.88 13.99 1.47
CA ARG A 41 10.08 13.03 0.37
C ARG A 41 9.39 11.69 0.60
N THR A 42 9.38 11.19 1.84
CA THR A 42 8.65 9.96 2.20
C THR A 42 7.15 10.14 2.03
N ALA A 43 6.61 11.30 2.42
CA ALA A 43 5.20 11.62 2.24
C ALA A 43 4.80 11.67 0.75
N ASP A 44 5.61 12.33 -0.09
CA ASP A 44 5.42 12.36 -1.54
C ASP A 44 5.47 10.97 -2.17
N LEU A 45 6.44 10.15 -1.74
CA LEU A 45 6.57 8.77 -2.19
C LEU A 45 5.32 7.96 -1.82
N HIS A 46 4.81 8.12 -0.59
CA HIS A 46 3.57 7.45 -0.16
C HIS A 46 2.36 7.90 -0.97
N ALA A 47 2.23 9.20 -1.29
CA ALA A 47 1.15 9.69 -2.15
C ALA A 47 1.22 9.07 -3.56
N ALA A 48 2.42 9.03 -4.16
CA ALA A 48 2.64 8.41 -5.45
C ALA A 48 2.31 6.90 -5.43
N TRP A 49 2.74 6.18 -4.39
CA TRP A 49 2.43 4.76 -4.21
C TRP A 49 0.93 4.50 -4.07
N ARG A 50 0.21 5.30 -3.28
CA ARG A 50 -1.25 5.20 -3.16
C ARG A 50 -1.94 5.37 -4.51
N GLY A 51 -1.49 6.35 -5.31
CA GLY A 51 -1.99 6.56 -6.67
C GLY A 51 -1.77 5.34 -7.58
N GLN A 52 -0.60 4.71 -7.51
CA GLN A 52 -0.33 3.49 -8.29
C GLN A 52 -1.14 2.29 -7.80
N LEU A 53 -1.24 2.08 -6.49
CA LEU A 53 -2.08 1.03 -5.91
C LEU A 53 -3.54 1.19 -6.36
N PHE A 54 -4.09 2.41 -6.34
CA PHE A 54 -5.44 2.66 -6.84
C PHE A 54 -5.61 2.24 -8.31
N ARG A 55 -4.68 2.62 -9.19
CA ARG A 55 -4.71 2.23 -10.61
C ARG A 55 -4.67 0.72 -10.81
N PHE A 56 -3.81 0.02 -10.08
CA PHE A 56 -3.79 -1.45 -10.09
C PHE A 56 -5.08 -2.05 -9.55
N SER A 57 -5.70 -1.44 -8.55
CA SER A 57 -6.98 -1.90 -8.02
C SER A 57 -8.09 -1.83 -9.06
N LEU A 58 -8.11 -0.80 -9.92
CA LEU A 58 -9.05 -0.73 -11.04
C LEU A 58 -8.84 -1.88 -12.03
N LEU A 59 -7.58 -2.23 -12.32
CA LEU A 59 -7.27 -3.40 -13.17
C LEU A 59 -7.76 -4.70 -12.53
N VAL A 60 -7.58 -4.86 -11.22
CA VAL A 60 -8.06 -6.04 -10.48
C VAL A 60 -9.58 -6.12 -10.51
N VAL A 61 -10.30 -5.00 -10.36
CA VAL A 61 -11.76 -4.96 -10.50
C VAL A 61 -12.20 -5.41 -11.90
N LEU A 62 -11.50 -4.98 -12.95
CA LEU A 62 -11.80 -5.42 -14.31
C LEU A 62 -11.56 -6.92 -14.49
N VAL A 63 -10.46 -7.44 -13.95
CA VAL A 63 -10.14 -8.87 -14.01
C VAL A 63 -11.19 -9.71 -13.27
N THR A 64 -11.60 -9.31 -12.07
CA THR A 64 -12.63 -10.03 -11.29
C THR A 64 -14.00 -9.96 -11.98
N MET A 65 -14.35 -8.83 -12.59
CA MET A 65 -15.55 -8.70 -13.40
C MET A 65 -15.52 -9.61 -14.63
N CYS A 66 -14.38 -9.72 -15.34
CA CYS A 66 -14.23 -10.63 -16.47
C CYS A 66 -14.34 -12.10 -16.03
N GLN A 67 -13.77 -12.46 -14.87
CA GLN A 67 -13.91 -13.81 -14.29
C GLN A 67 -15.38 -14.11 -13.99
N LEU A 68 -16.09 -13.19 -13.33
CA LEU A 68 -17.53 -13.34 -13.05
C LEU A 68 -18.35 -13.49 -14.34
N GLN A 69 -18.13 -12.65 -15.35
CA GLN A 69 -18.83 -12.75 -16.63
C GLN A 69 -18.59 -14.11 -17.30
N THR A 70 -17.37 -14.62 -17.24
CA THR A 70 -17.01 -15.93 -17.81
C THR A 70 -17.76 -17.04 -17.11
N SER A 71 -17.76 -17.08 -15.77
CA SER A 71 -18.49 -18.08 -14.97
C SER A 71 -19.99 -18.03 -15.23
N LEU A 72 -20.60 -16.83 -15.20
CA LEU A 72 -22.02 -16.63 -15.50
C LEU A 72 -22.40 -17.08 -16.92
N SER A 73 -21.55 -16.78 -17.91
CA SER A 73 -21.79 -17.18 -19.30
C SER A 73 -21.75 -18.69 -19.49
N ALA A 74 -20.82 -19.37 -18.82
CA ALA A 74 -20.70 -20.83 -18.83
C ALA A 74 -21.92 -21.48 -18.17
N CYS A 75 -22.33 -20.99 -17.01
CA CYS A 75 -23.53 -21.45 -16.30
C CYS A 75 -24.80 -21.28 -17.14
N LYS A 76 -24.98 -20.10 -17.76
CA LYS A 76 -26.12 -19.84 -18.64
C LYS A 76 -26.17 -20.78 -19.84
N ARG A 77 -25.01 -21.14 -20.41
CA ARG A 77 -24.93 -22.11 -21.51
C ARG A 77 -25.36 -23.51 -21.04
N GLU A 78 -24.88 -23.95 -19.89
CA GLU A 78 -25.21 -25.26 -19.29
C GLU A 78 -26.72 -25.38 -19.02
N ILE A 79 -27.35 -24.35 -18.42
CA ILE A 79 -28.81 -24.30 -18.20
C ILE A 79 -29.58 -24.36 -19.53
N LYS A 80 -29.09 -23.70 -20.58
CA LYS A 80 -29.75 -23.68 -21.90
C LYS A 80 -29.63 -25.03 -22.62
N GLU A 81 -28.55 -25.77 -22.39
CA GLU A 81 -28.30 -27.08 -22.99
C GLU A 81 -29.15 -28.20 -22.35
N GLN A 82 -29.58 -28.03 -21.09
CA GLN A 82 -30.61 -28.86 -20.45
C GLN A 82 -32.01 -28.60 -21.04
N LYS A 83 -32.24 -29.07 -22.26
CA LYS A 83 -33.59 -29.14 -22.84
C LYS A 83 -34.39 -30.23 -22.13
N GLY A 84 -35.27 -29.86 -21.20
CA GLY A 84 -36.26 -30.78 -20.63
C GLY A 84 -36.76 -30.44 -19.22
N THR A 85 -36.03 -29.63 -18.47
CA THR A 85 -36.40 -29.20 -17.12
C THR A 85 -36.95 -27.77 -17.16
N THR A 86 -38.22 -27.58 -16.81
CA THR A 86 -38.79 -26.25 -16.54
C THR A 86 -38.23 -25.76 -15.20
N VAL A 87 -37.00 -25.22 -15.23
CA VAL A 87 -36.40 -24.58 -14.06
C VAL A 87 -37.12 -23.24 -13.84
N SER A 88 -37.72 -23.06 -12.67
CA SER A 88 -38.29 -21.78 -12.27
C SER A 88 -37.20 -20.70 -12.27
N GLY A 89 -37.52 -19.48 -12.71
CA GLY A 89 -36.55 -18.38 -12.79
C GLY A 89 -35.85 -18.09 -11.44
N VAL A 90 -36.53 -18.31 -10.32
CA VAL A 90 -35.96 -18.16 -8.97
C VAL A 90 -34.91 -19.24 -8.68
N GLU A 91 -35.16 -20.46 -9.13
CA GLU A 91 -34.24 -21.59 -8.93
C GLU A 91 -32.99 -21.44 -9.82
N ALA A 92 -33.17 -20.97 -11.05
CA ALA A 92 -32.05 -20.63 -11.93
C ALA A 92 -31.16 -19.53 -11.33
N ILE A 93 -31.73 -18.52 -10.67
CA ILE A 93 -30.97 -17.47 -9.98
C ILE A 93 -30.21 -18.04 -8.78
N LYS A 94 -30.83 -18.92 -7.98
CA LYS A 94 -30.15 -19.56 -6.84
C LYS A 94 -28.94 -20.40 -7.28
N ILE A 95 -29.11 -21.18 -8.34
CA ILE A 95 -28.05 -22.01 -8.92
C ILE A 95 -26.92 -21.13 -9.46
N LEU A 96 -27.27 -20.08 -10.22
CA LEU A 96 -26.31 -19.13 -10.78
C LEU A 96 -25.50 -18.41 -9.69
N ILE A 97 -26.15 -17.98 -8.61
CA ILE A 97 -25.49 -17.33 -7.48
C ILE A 97 -24.65 -18.33 -6.69
N GLY A 98 -25.10 -19.58 -6.54
CA GLY A 98 -24.35 -20.63 -5.85
C GLY A 98 -23.04 -20.98 -6.56
N ASP A 99 -23.06 -21.13 -7.89
CA ASP A 99 -21.88 -21.48 -8.70
C ASP A 99 -20.90 -20.31 -8.84
N SER A 100 -21.41 -19.07 -8.90
CA SER A 100 -20.59 -17.86 -9.10
C SER A 100 -20.34 -17.04 -7.81
N TYR A 101 -20.59 -17.64 -6.64
CA TYR A 101 -20.50 -16.91 -5.36
C TYR A 101 -19.08 -16.42 -5.07
N CYS A 102 -18.06 -17.24 -5.36
CA CYS A 102 -16.66 -16.90 -5.13
C CYS A 102 -16.22 -15.69 -5.98
N GLU A 103 -16.62 -15.64 -7.24
CA GLU A 103 -16.34 -14.56 -8.17
C GLU A 103 -17.09 -13.29 -7.78
N LEU A 104 -18.35 -13.42 -7.35
CA LEU A 104 -19.14 -12.29 -6.85
C LEU A 104 -18.47 -11.68 -5.60
N MET A 105 -18.05 -12.50 -4.66
CA MET A 105 -17.27 -12.06 -3.50
C MET A 105 -15.98 -11.38 -3.93
N GLY A 106 -15.30 -11.89 -4.94
CA GLY A 106 -14.10 -11.25 -5.47
C GLY A 106 -14.35 -9.87 -6.07
N VAL A 107 -15.48 -9.66 -6.74
CA VAL A 107 -15.91 -8.34 -7.21
C VAL A 107 -16.19 -7.39 -6.04
N ILE A 108 -16.86 -7.87 -4.99
CA ILE A 108 -17.15 -7.05 -3.79
C ILE A 108 -15.85 -6.64 -3.08
N ILE A 109 -14.94 -7.58 -2.86
CA ILE A 109 -13.64 -7.32 -2.21
C ILE A 109 -12.82 -6.34 -3.05
N SER A 110 -12.69 -6.57 -4.36
CA SER A 110 -11.89 -5.70 -5.24
C SER A 110 -12.47 -4.28 -5.34
N SER A 111 -13.80 -4.15 -5.42
CA SER A 111 -14.48 -2.85 -5.41
C SER A 111 -14.31 -2.12 -4.09
N SER A 112 -14.41 -2.84 -2.96
CA SER A 112 -14.20 -2.28 -1.62
C SER A 112 -12.75 -1.80 -1.42
N LEU A 113 -11.77 -2.55 -1.92
CA LEU A 113 -10.36 -2.17 -1.93
C LEU A 113 -10.11 -0.95 -2.84
N ALA A 114 -10.72 -0.91 -4.02
CA ALA A 114 -10.60 0.24 -4.91
C ALA A 114 -11.21 1.50 -4.28
N TYR A 115 -12.36 1.35 -3.61
CA TYR A 115 -13.01 2.44 -2.88
C TYR A 115 -12.17 2.91 -1.68
N PHE A 116 -11.60 1.98 -0.90
CA PHE A 116 -10.63 2.30 0.16
C PHE A 116 -9.46 3.14 -0.37
N LEU A 117 -8.86 2.71 -1.48
CA LEU A 117 -7.73 3.39 -2.10
C LEU A 117 -8.11 4.77 -2.67
N ALA A 118 -9.31 4.90 -3.23
CA ALA A 118 -9.84 6.17 -3.73
C ALA A 118 -10.02 7.18 -2.58
N LEU A 119 -10.63 6.77 -1.47
CA LEU A 119 -10.77 7.62 -0.28
C LEU A 119 -9.40 8.04 0.29
N GLY A 120 -8.43 7.13 0.23
CA GLY A 120 -7.06 7.33 0.70
C GLY A 120 -6.24 8.36 -0.10
N LEU A 121 -6.75 8.86 -1.22
CA LEU A 121 -6.10 9.93 -2.00
C LEU A 121 -6.29 11.30 -1.34
N ASP A 122 -7.49 11.58 -0.82
CA ASP A 122 -7.85 12.89 -0.28
C ASP A 122 -7.73 12.96 1.25
N THR A 123 -7.98 11.83 1.90
CA THR A 123 -7.95 11.72 3.36
C THR A 123 -6.89 10.69 3.73
N GLY A 124 -5.98 11.02 4.66
CA GLY A 124 -4.91 10.13 5.11
C GLY A 124 -5.46 8.89 5.82
N LEU A 125 -6.04 7.96 5.04
CA LEU A 125 -6.80 6.83 5.55
C LEU A 125 -5.91 5.80 6.21
N ASP A 126 -6.42 5.30 7.33
CA ASP A 126 -5.88 4.16 8.04
C ASP A 126 -6.58 2.84 7.64
N LEU A 127 -5.92 1.72 7.96
CA LEU A 127 -6.45 0.36 7.82
C LEU A 127 -7.71 0.08 8.68
N GLU A 128 -8.22 1.07 9.38
CA GLU A 128 -9.45 0.99 10.18
C GLU A 128 -10.69 1.48 9.41
N SER A 129 -10.49 2.00 8.20
CA SER A 129 -11.59 2.45 7.37
C SER A 129 -12.56 1.32 7.02
N TRP A 130 -13.85 1.64 7.02
CA TRP A 130 -14.93 0.68 6.79
C TRP A 130 -14.77 -0.16 5.50
N PRO A 131 -14.37 0.40 4.34
CA PRO A 131 -14.23 -0.40 3.12
C PRO A 131 -13.11 -1.42 3.21
N TYR A 132 -12.00 -1.07 3.88
CA TYR A 132 -10.90 -2.00 4.10
C TYR A 132 -11.28 -3.09 5.11
N VAL A 133 -11.94 -2.73 6.21
CA VAL A 133 -12.43 -3.69 7.21
C VAL A 133 -13.39 -4.70 6.57
N LEU A 134 -14.33 -4.22 5.74
CA LEU A 134 -15.24 -5.08 4.99
C LEU A 134 -14.46 -6.03 4.07
N SER A 135 -13.53 -5.52 3.28
CA SER A 135 -12.72 -6.36 2.38
C SER A 135 -11.90 -7.42 3.14
N THR A 136 -11.41 -7.08 4.33
CA THR A 136 -10.62 -7.96 5.19
C THR A 136 -11.47 -9.04 5.84
N ALA A 137 -12.71 -8.73 6.22
CA ALA A 137 -13.65 -9.71 6.75
C ALA A 137 -14.12 -10.70 5.66
N LEU A 138 -14.31 -10.21 4.43
CA LEU A 138 -14.75 -11.02 3.28
C LEU A 138 -13.63 -11.89 2.69
N ALA A 139 -12.37 -11.50 2.82
CA ALA A 139 -11.22 -12.25 2.30
C ALA A 139 -11.12 -13.71 2.82
N PRO A 140 -11.13 -13.99 4.13
CA PRO A 140 -11.07 -15.37 4.64
C PRO A 140 -12.35 -16.16 4.28
N ILE A 141 -13.50 -15.50 4.18
CA ILE A 141 -14.74 -16.14 3.73
C ILE A 141 -14.59 -16.58 2.27
N CYS A 142 -14.09 -15.71 1.40
CA CYS A 142 -13.83 -16.04 -0.01
C CYS A 142 -12.82 -17.19 -0.16
N VAL A 143 -11.74 -17.20 0.63
CA VAL A 143 -10.76 -18.30 0.65
C VAL A 143 -11.39 -19.60 1.16
N GLY A 144 -12.11 -19.54 2.28
CA GLY A 144 -12.76 -20.71 2.87
C GLY A 144 -13.80 -21.31 1.94
N LEU A 145 -14.54 -20.47 1.22
CA LEU A 145 -15.48 -20.92 0.18
C LEU A 145 -14.72 -21.51 -1.00
N PHE A 146 -13.65 -20.88 -1.49
CA PHE A 146 -12.86 -21.44 -2.59
C PHE A 146 -12.37 -22.87 -2.31
N PHE A 147 -11.93 -23.16 -1.09
CA PHE A 147 -11.48 -24.51 -0.70
C PHE A 147 -12.63 -25.49 -0.38
N ASN A 148 -13.79 -25.01 0.08
CA ASN A 148 -14.94 -25.86 0.39
C ASN A 148 -15.90 -26.06 -0.79
N SER A 149 -15.81 -25.22 -1.83
CA SER A 149 -16.62 -25.33 -3.03
C SER A 149 -16.14 -26.56 -3.81
N ARG A 150 -16.93 -27.64 -3.78
CA ARG A 150 -16.81 -28.65 -4.83
C ARG A 150 -17.30 -28.01 -6.13
N PRO A 151 -16.65 -28.23 -7.27
CA PRO A 151 -17.16 -27.79 -8.56
C PRO A 151 -18.41 -28.61 -8.90
N VAL A 152 -19.54 -28.25 -8.31
CA VAL A 152 -20.86 -28.72 -8.72
C VAL A 152 -21.27 -27.84 -9.88
N GLY A 153 -21.24 -28.37 -11.10
CA GLY A 153 -21.70 -27.63 -12.27
C GLY A 153 -23.12 -27.07 -12.08
N CYS A 154 -23.50 -26.08 -12.89
CA CYS A 154 -24.81 -25.44 -12.79
C CYS A 154 -25.99 -26.39 -13.06
N SER A 155 -25.74 -27.61 -13.51
CA SER A 155 -26.77 -28.63 -13.70
C SER A 155 -27.24 -29.36 -12.43
N GLY A 156 -26.60 -29.19 -11.27
CA GLY A 156 -27.07 -29.77 -10.00
C GLY A 156 -27.19 -31.31 -9.99
N GLY A 157 -26.60 -31.99 -10.97
CA GLY A 157 -26.63 -33.45 -11.12
C GLY A 157 -25.39 -34.10 -10.53
N GLU A 158 -25.60 -35.17 -9.78
CA GLU A 158 -24.56 -36.11 -9.37
C GLU A 158 -23.80 -36.60 -10.62
N ASP A 159 -22.47 -36.55 -10.55
CA ASP A 159 -21.52 -37.15 -11.49
C ASP A 159 -21.62 -36.70 -12.97
N LEU A 160 -21.35 -35.41 -13.22
CA LEU A 160 -20.69 -35.06 -14.48
C LEU A 160 -19.21 -35.46 -14.38
N ASP A 161 -18.82 -36.39 -15.24
CA ASP A 161 -17.47 -36.92 -15.44
C ASP A 161 -16.40 -35.84 -15.21
N MET A 162 -15.68 -35.96 -14.10
CA MET A 162 -14.63 -35.04 -13.62
C MET A 162 -13.47 -34.86 -14.63
N THR A 163 -13.48 -35.59 -15.74
CA THR A 163 -12.45 -35.54 -16.76
C THR A 163 -12.60 -34.37 -17.74
N ASP A 164 -13.79 -33.78 -17.88
CA ASP A 164 -14.05 -32.68 -18.86
C ASP A 164 -14.56 -31.36 -18.23
N VAL A 165 -14.63 -31.29 -16.89
CA VAL A 165 -14.88 -30.03 -16.17
C VAL A 165 -13.60 -29.19 -16.20
N ASN A 166 -13.36 -28.61 -17.37
CA ASN A 166 -12.42 -27.55 -17.70
C ASN A 166 -11.71 -26.98 -16.46
N ASN A 167 -10.44 -27.36 -16.25
CA ASN A 167 -9.51 -26.91 -15.18
C ASN A 167 -9.38 -25.38 -15.02
N LYS A 168 -10.14 -24.59 -15.81
CA LYS A 168 -10.24 -23.13 -15.78
C LYS A 168 -11.42 -22.61 -14.98
N ARG A 169 -12.34 -23.46 -14.47
CA ARG A 169 -13.62 -23.02 -13.89
C ARG A 169 -13.47 -22.29 -12.55
N HIS A 170 -12.51 -22.67 -11.71
CA HIS A 170 -12.22 -21.98 -10.44
C HIS A 170 -10.74 -21.60 -10.36
N GLN A 171 -10.40 -20.42 -10.87
CA GLN A 171 -9.07 -19.85 -10.66
C GLN A 171 -8.99 -19.27 -9.24
N PHE A 172 -7.82 -19.41 -8.60
CA PHE A 172 -7.60 -18.81 -7.29
C PHE A 172 -7.92 -17.30 -7.36
N PRO A 173 -8.68 -16.74 -6.41
CA PRO A 173 -9.17 -15.38 -6.56
C PRO A 173 -8.00 -14.39 -6.50
N ALA A 174 -7.63 -13.80 -7.64
CA ALA A 174 -6.52 -12.86 -7.76
C ALA A 174 -6.66 -11.67 -6.79
N VAL A 175 -7.90 -11.33 -6.44
CA VAL A 175 -8.25 -10.33 -5.44
C VAL A 175 -7.67 -10.61 -4.05
N ILE A 176 -7.47 -11.87 -3.66
CA ILE A 176 -6.89 -12.22 -2.35
C ILE A 176 -5.39 -11.90 -2.34
N LEU A 177 -4.68 -12.21 -3.43
CA LEU A 177 -3.29 -11.79 -3.60
C LEU A 177 -3.19 -10.26 -3.63
N TRP A 178 -4.15 -9.60 -4.28
CA TRP A 178 -4.18 -8.14 -4.30
C TRP A 178 -4.42 -7.54 -2.90
N HIS A 179 -5.34 -8.11 -2.12
CA HIS A 179 -5.61 -7.70 -0.74
C HIS A 179 -4.35 -7.77 0.13
N THR A 180 -3.56 -8.84 0.03
CA THR A 180 -2.32 -8.98 0.80
C THR A 180 -1.26 -7.96 0.38
N VAL A 181 -1.14 -7.67 -0.92
CA VAL A 181 -0.24 -6.62 -1.44
C VAL A 181 -0.64 -5.25 -0.90
N VAL A 182 -1.93 -4.89 -0.95
CA VAL A 182 -2.42 -3.60 -0.42
C VAL A 182 -2.17 -3.50 1.08
N THR A 183 -2.48 -4.56 1.82
CA THR A 183 -2.27 -4.64 3.28
C THR A 183 -0.79 -4.43 3.64
N GLY A 184 0.11 -5.17 2.98
CA GLY A 184 1.55 -5.08 3.22
C GLY A 184 2.10 -3.70 2.87
N ALA A 185 1.67 -3.12 1.75
CA ALA A 185 2.10 -1.79 1.34
C ALA A 185 1.68 -0.72 2.36
N PHE A 186 0.42 -0.74 2.81
CA PHE A 186 -0.06 0.22 3.81
C PHE A 186 0.59 0.05 5.17
N TRP A 187 0.80 -1.20 5.60
CA TRP A 187 1.53 -1.48 6.83
C TRP A 187 2.96 -0.93 6.78
N PHE A 188 3.67 -1.15 5.67
CA PHE A 188 5.02 -0.62 5.45
C PHE A 188 5.04 0.91 5.44
N MET A 189 4.13 1.55 4.70
CA MET A 189 4.02 3.01 4.65
C MET A 189 3.74 3.62 6.03
N LYS A 190 2.82 3.01 6.81
CA LYS A 190 2.50 3.46 8.17
C LYS A 190 3.70 3.32 9.11
N LYS A 191 4.41 2.19 9.05
CA LYS A 191 5.61 1.97 9.84
C LYS A 191 6.72 2.97 9.48
N GLY A 192 6.97 3.20 8.19
CA GLY A 192 7.98 4.14 7.71
C GLY A 192 7.70 5.59 8.12
N MET A 193 6.43 6.05 8.04
CA MET A 193 6.07 7.38 8.53
C MET A 193 6.30 7.53 10.04
N LYS A 194 5.91 6.52 10.82
CA LYS A 194 6.07 6.53 12.27
C LYS A 194 7.54 6.62 12.68
N GLU A 195 8.41 5.81 12.07
CA GLU A 195 9.85 5.87 12.32
C GLU A 195 10.44 7.24 11.94
N CYS A 196 9.97 7.84 10.83
CA CYS A 196 10.43 9.17 10.42
C CYS A 196 10.01 10.26 11.42
N GLU A 197 8.78 10.22 11.89
CA GLU A 197 8.25 11.18 12.87
C GLU A 197 8.96 11.05 14.23
N GLU A 198 9.19 9.83 14.70
CA GLU A 198 9.94 9.57 15.94
C GLU A 198 11.38 10.10 15.84
N ASN A 199 12.06 9.89 14.71
CA ASN A 199 13.41 10.40 14.48
C ASN A 199 13.47 11.94 14.47
N VAL A 200 12.49 12.60 13.84
CA VAL A 200 12.38 14.07 13.85
C VAL A 200 12.15 14.58 15.27
N LYS A 201 11.29 13.92 16.04
CA LYS A 201 11.00 14.28 17.43
C LYS A 201 12.23 14.15 18.32
N LEU A 202 12.96 13.03 18.24
CA LEU A 202 14.19 12.80 19.00
C LEU A 202 15.29 13.81 18.64
N CYS A 203 15.44 14.14 17.36
CA CYS A 203 16.42 15.14 16.91
C CYS A 203 16.09 16.53 17.47
N THR A 204 14.80 16.92 17.41
CA THR A 204 14.32 18.21 17.93
C THR A 204 14.53 18.32 19.45
N GLN A 205 14.15 17.29 20.21
CA GLN A 205 14.38 17.24 21.66
C GLN A 205 15.87 17.31 22.02
N SER A 206 16.72 16.67 21.22
CA SER A 206 18.16 16.70 21.45
C SER A 206 18.75 18.09 21.21
N ILE A 207 18.30 18.80 20.17
CA ILE A 207 18.71 20.19 19.90
C ILE A 207 18.32 21.10 21.06
N GLU A 208 17.07 21.03 21.54
CA GLU A 208 16.62 21.82 22.69
C GLU A 208 17.44 21.54 23.96
N ASN A 209 17.80 20.27 24.20
CA ASN A 209 18.62 19.89 25.33
C ASN A 209 20.05 20.44 25.23
N PHE A 210 20.64 20.44 24.04
CA PHE A 210 21.95 21.05 23.79
C PHE A 210 21.93 22.56 23.97
N GLU A 211 20.88 23.25 23.51
CA GLU A 211 20.72 24.69 23.70
C GLU A 211 20.62 25.06 25.17
N LYS A 212 19.76 24.35 25.94
CA LYS A 212 19.64 24.52 27.39
C LYS A 212 20.96 24.26 28.12
N MET A 213 21.75 23.28 27.67
CA MET A 213 23.05 22.97 28.24
C MET A 213 24.08 24.08 27.95
N ASN A 214 24.13 24.57 26.71
CA ASN A 214 25.01 25.67 26.31
C ASN A 214 24.69 26.95 27.09
N GLU A 215 23.43 27.29 27.28
CA GLU A 215 23.03 28.44 28.12
C GLU A 215 23.49 28.28 29.56
N LYS A 216 23.30 27.10 30.16
CA LYS A 216 23.77 26.81 31.53
C LYS A 216 25.29 26.93 31.64
N MET A 217 26.02 26.43 30.65
CA MET A 217 27.48 26.51 30.60
C MET A 217 27.96 27.96 30.43
N ALA A 218 27.32 28.74 29.56
CA ALA A 218 27.62 30.15 29.37
C ALA A 218 27.37 30.97 30.64
N LYS A 219 26.26 30.73 31.34
CA LYS A 219 25.96 31.35 32.64
C LYS A 219 27.01 30.99 33.69
N LYS A 220 27.40 29.71 33.80
CA LYS A 220 28.46 29.26 34.72
C LYS A 220 29.82 29.89 34.38
N ALA A 221 30.16 30.02 33.10
CA ALA A 221 31.41 30.65 32.67
C ALA A 221 31.44 32.12 33.07
N LYS A 222 30.36 32.89 32.81
CA LYS A 222 30.25 34.30 33.23
C LYS A 222 30.42 34.49 34.73
N VAL A 223 29.81 33.63 35.55
CA VAL A 223 29.95 33.68 37.02
C VAL A 223 31.39 33.37 37.46
N LYS A 224 32.06 32.41 36.83
CA LYS A 224 33.47 32.10 37.12
C LYS A 224 34.40 33.25 36.75
N THR A 225 34.17 33.92 35.62
CA THR A 225 34.98 35.07 35.21
C THR A 225 34.76 36.27 36.12
N ALA A 226 33.52 36.53 36.57
CA ALA A 226 33.21 37.59 37.52
C ALA A 226 33.95 37.39 38.85
N LYS A 227 33.95 36.17 39.41
CA LYS A 227 34.66 35.83 40.65
C LYS A 227 36.19 35.89 40.56
N LYS A 228 36.77 35.88 39.35
CA LYS A 228 38.23 35.93 39.14
C LYS A 228 38.76 37.36 39.04
N ASN A 229 37.87 38.32 38.81
CA ASN A 229 38.18 39.74 38.67
C ASN A 229 37.86 40.55 39.94
N GLU A 230 37.45 39.87 41.01
CA GLU A 230 37.21 40.37 42.37
C GLU A 230 38.38 39.93 43.26
#